data_AF-A0A3A9W942-F1
#
_entry.id   AF-A0A3A9W942-F1
#
_cell.length_a   1.000
_cell.length_b   1.000
_cell.length_c   1.000
_cell.angle_alpha   90.00
_cell.angle_beta   90.00
_cell.angle_gamma   90.00
#
_symmetry.space_group_name_H-M   'P 1'
#
loop_
_entity.id
_entity.type
_entity.pdbx_description
1 polymer ?
#
loop_
_entity_poly.entity_id
_entity_poly.type
_entity_poly.pdbx_seq_one_letter_code
_entity_poly.pdbx_strand_id
1 'polypeptide(L)'
;MDNQTTTQPDEGPEPEGTGSTPADEGTSDGGAPQIEDTEPQATGDERDEDALPDWARAELTSVRKEAARYRVAAKELRETLAAAKSPEEFEAASARVTELETELHRERLARTYQLPDFLASRITGETEEEREKDAQALAEAFNARTVPVGRGGLDPSAEESPSDPAALARLVPRGRR
;
A
#
# COMPACT_ATOMS: atom_id res chain seq x y z
N MET A 1 56.62 45.88 -16.81
CA MET A 1 55.47 45.23 -17.45
C MET A 1 55.97 43.97 -18.13
N ASP A 2 56.12 42.92 -17.33
CA ASP A 2 55.56 41.56 -17.48
C ASP A 2 55.25 41.09 -18.92
N ASN A 3 55.55 39.86 -19.37
CA ASN A 3 56.32 38.72 -18.87
C ASN A 3 56.50 37.77 -20.10
N GLN A 4 57.73 37.27 -20.28
CA GLN A 4 58.24 35.99 -20.83
C GLN A 4 57.29 35.10 -21.69
N THR A 5 57.60 34.80 -22.97
CA THR A 5 58.50 33.71 -23.50
C THR A 5 57.95 32.29 -23.19
N THR A 6 57.34 31.53 -24.10
CA THR A 6 57.80 30.79 -25.30
C THR A 6 57.91 29.26 -25.07
N THR A 7 57.34 28.49 -26.01
CA THR A 7 57.77 27.16 -26.52
C THR A 7 57.40 25.84 -25.81
N GLN A 8 56.49 25.14 -26.52
CA GLN A 8 56.41 23.72 -26.96
C GLN A 8 56.27 22.52 -25.99
N PRO A 9 55.56 21.45 -26.46
CA PRO A 9 55.26 20.24 -25.72
C PRO A 9 56.29 19.12 -26.00
N ASP A 10 56.59 18.25 -25.03
CA ASP A 10 57.04 16.88 -25.31
C ASP A 10 57.09 15.97 -24.06
N GLU A 11 56.89 14.67 -24.31
CA GLU A 11 57.40 13.50 -23.58
C GLU A 11 57.18 13.36 -22.06
N GLY A 12 56.26 12.46 -21.69
CA GLY A 12 56.29 11.74 -20.40
C GLY A 12 56.95 10.35 -20.58
N PRO A 13 57.86 9.92 -19.69
CA PRO A 13 58.66 8.71 -19.86
C PRO A 13 57.96 7.43 -19.37
N GLU A 14 58.14 6.32 -20.10
CA GLU A 14 58.12 4.95 -19.56
C GLU A 14 59.40 4.68 -18.75
N PRO A 15 59.36 3.72 -17.80
CA PRO A 15 60.23 2.56 -17.99
C PRO A 15 59.60 1.19 -17.67
N GLU A 16 59.93 0.25 -18.56
CA GLU A 16 60.17 -1.21 -18.46
C GLU A 16 60.17 -1.84 -17.04
N GLY A 17 59.70 -3.06 -16.76
CA GLY A 17 59.77 -4.32 -17.51
C GLY A 17 60.45 -5.38 -16.62
N THR A 18 59.76 -6.48 -16.31
CA THR A 18 60.19 -7.83 -15.80
C THR A 18 58.96 -8.43 -15.07
N GLY A 19 58.44 -9.63 -15.28
CA GLY A 19 58.94 -10.84 -15.93
C GLY A 19 58.63 -12.04 -15.02
N SER A 20 57.77 -12.95 -15.51
CA SER A 20 57.60 -14.37 -15.11
C SER A 20 56.67 -14.78 -13.96
N THR A 21 55.59 -15.48 -14.36
CA THR A 21 54.78 -16.49 -13.64
C THR A 21 55.52 -17.86 -13.66
N PRO A 22 55.34 -18.76 -12.66
CA PRO A 22 54.39 -19.90 -12.73
C PRO A 22 53.60 -20.12 -11.40
N ALA A 23 52.29 -20.37 -11.41
CA ALA A 23 51.61 -21.68 -11.45
C ALA A 23 52.02 -22.67 -10.32
N ASP A 24 51.09 -22.99 -9.41
CA ASP A 24 50.62 -24.34 -9.00
C ASP A 24 49.86 -24.25 -7.65
N GLU A 25 48.53 -24.30 -7.69
CA GLU A 25 47.67 -25.42 -7.21
C GLU A 25 47.45 -25.51 -5.69
N GLY A 26 46.21 -25.20 -5.32
CA GLY A 26 45.62 -25.37 -4.00
C GLY A 26 44.11 -25.40 -4.15
N THR A 27 43.61 -26.39 -4.88
CA THR A 27 42.20 -26.77 -4.92
C THR A 27 41.75 -27.17 -3.51
N SER A 28 40.76 -26.45 -2.98
CA SER A 28 39.78 -26.95 -2.00
C SER A 28 38.50 -26.22 -2.34
N ASP A 29 37.69 -26.76 -3.24
CA ASP A 29 36.65 -27.74 -2.95
C ASP A 29 35.76 -27.36 -1.75
N GLY A 30 34.46 -27.31 -2.04
CA GLY A 30 33.40 -27.54 -1.08
C GLY A 30 32.97 -26.37 -0.21
N GLY A 31 32.03 -25.57 -0.70
CA GLY A 31 31.24 -24.72 0.19
C GLY A 31 30.57 -23.52 -0.45
N ALA A 32 29.92 -23.67 -1.62
CA ALA A 32 28.75 -22.82 -1.84
C ALA A 32 27.83 -23.03 -0.63
N PRO A 33 27.31 -21.98 0.04
CA PRO A 33 26.16 -22.21 0.88
C PRO A 33 25.12 -22.80 -0.07
N GLN A 34 24.87 -24.11 0.07
CA GLN A 34 23.57 -24.65 -0.32
C GLN A 34 22.61 -23.76 0.44
N ILE A 35 22.02 -22.80 -0.28
CA ILE A 35 20.67 -22.41 0.00
C ILE A 35 19.95 -23.72 -0.19
N GLU A 36 19.82 -24.46 0.90
CA GLU A 36 18.88 -25.55 0.97
C GLU A 36 17.60 -24.92 0.45
N ASP A 37 17.16 -25.35 -0.73
CA ASP A 37 15.75 -25.38 -1.09
C ASP A 37 15.07 -26.22 -0.01
N THR A 38 14.99 -25.66 1.19
CA THR A 38 13.83 -25.84 2.04
C THR A 38 12.75 -25.13 1.25
N GLU A 39 12.21 -25.85 0.24
CA GLU A 39 10.79 -25.74 -0.05
C GLU A 39 10.15 -25.64 1.33
N PRO A 40 9.45 -24.53 1.68
CA PRO A 40 8.62 -24.59 2.84
C PRO A 40 7.70 -25.76 2.56
N GLN A 41 7.96 -26.90 3.23
CA GLN A 41 6.98 -27.94 3.35
C GLN A 41 5.79 -27.20 3.90
N ALA A 42 4.85 -26.93 3.01
CA ALA A 42 3.49 -26.62 3.38
C ALA A 42 3.06 -27.90 4.09
N THR A 43 3.36 -27.96 5.40
CA THR A 43 2.67 -28.82 6.33
C THR A 43 1.23 -28.42 6.16
N GLY A 44 0.54 -29.17 5.31
CA GLY A 44 -0.88 -29.11 5.11
C GLY A 44 -1.53 -29.55 6.41
N ASP A 45 -1.53 -28.65 7.39
CA ASP A 45 -2.80 -28.35 7.99
C ASP A 45 -3.56 -27.61 6.90
N GLU A 46 -4.37 -28.36 6.16
CA GLU A 46 -5.59 -27.83 5.58
C GLU A 46 -6.27 -27.13 6.76
N ARG A 47 -6.02 -25.83 6.93
CA ARG A 47 -6.77 -25.01 7.88
C ARG A 47 -8.19 -25.16 7.38
N ASP A 48 -8.99 -26.02 8.00
CA ASP A 48 -10.30 -26.44 7.50
C ASP A 48 -11.08 -25.19 7.08
N GLU A 49 -10.99 -24.83 5.79
CA GLU A 49 -11.55 -23.58 5.31
C GLU A 49 -13.07 -23.67 5.41
N ASP A 50 -13.58 -24.89 5.27
CA ASP A 50 -14.96 -25.28 5.46
C ASP A 50 -15.47 -25.06 6.90
N ALA A 51 -14.59 -25.02 7.91
CA ALA A 51 -14.95 -24.71 9.29
C ALA A 51 -15.06 -23.20 9.57
N LEU A 52 -14.60 -22.34 8.65
CA LEU A 52 -14.76 -20.90 8.76
C LEU A 52 -16.21 -20.48 8.49
N PRO A 53 -16.71 -19.38 9.08
CA PRO A 53 -17.99 -18.80 8.68
C PRO A 53 -18.03 -18.43 7.18
N ASP A 54 -19.23 -18.44 6.58
CA ASP A 54 -19.43 -18.13 5.16
C ASP A 54 -18.81 -16.78 4.73
N TRP A 55 -18.91 -15.76 5.59
CA TRP A 55 -18.31 -14.44 5.34
C TRP A 55 -16.78 -14.50 5.28
N ALA A 56 -16.14 -15.32 6.11
CA ALA A 56 -14.69 -15.44 6.18
C ALA A 56 -14.15 -16.23 4.98
N ARG A 57 -14.87 -17.26 4.52
CA ARG A 57 -14.53 -17.96 3.27
C ARG A 57 -14.67 -17.06 2.05
N ALA A 58 -15.73 -16.24 2.01
CA ALA A 58 -15.94 -15.27 0.95
C ALA A 58 -14.81 -14.23 0.90
N GLU A 59 -14.43 -13.68 2.06
CA GLU A 59 -13.32 -12.74 2.18
C GLU A 59 -11.99 -13.35 1.74
N LEU A 60 -11.67 -14.56 2.22
CA LEU A 60 -10.46 -15.29 1.82
C LEU A 60 -10.41 -15.52 0.31
N THR A 61 -11.54 -15.87 -0.29
CA THR A 61 -11.66 -16.03 -1.75
C THR A 61 -11.45 -14.69 -2.48
N SER A 62 -11.98 -13.59 -1.94
CA SER A 62 -11.79 -12.25 -2.50
C SER A 62 -10.31 -11.85 -2.49
N VAL A 63 -9.66 -11.94 -1.33
CA VAL A 63 -8.22 -11.64 -1.15
C VAL A 63 -7.36 -12.52 -2.06
N ARG A 64 -7.70 -13.81 -2.22
CA ARG A 64 -6.99 -14.70 -3.15
C ARG A 64 -7.14 -14.27 -4.61
N LYS A 65 -8.33 -13.82 -5.03
CA LYS A 65 -8.55 -13.31 -6.39
C LYS A 65 -7.75 -12.03 -6.63
N GLU A 66 -7.73 -11.11 -5.67
CA GLU A 66 -6.91 -9.90 -5.74
C GLU A 66 -5.41 -10.23 -5.83
N ALA A 67 -4.93 -11.10 -4.95
CA ALA A 67 -3.54 -11.55 -4.99
C ALA A 67 -3.19 -12.21 -6.34
N ALA A 68 -4.11 -12.97 -6.93
CA ALA A 68 -3.93 -13.52 -8.27
C ALA A 68 -3.84 -12.42 -9.34
N ARG A 69 -4.70 -11.40 -9.29
CA ARG A 69 -4.65 -10.24 -10.21
C ARG A 69 -3.31 -9.52 -10.12
N TYR A 70 -2.85 -9.20 -8.92
CA TYR A 70 -1.56 -8.53 -8.74
C TYR A 70 -0.37 -9.39 -9.19
N ARG A 71 -0.43 -10.72 -9.01
CA ARG A 71 0.59 -11.62 -9.56
C ARG A 71 0.62 -11.60 -11.09
N VAL A 72 -0.53 -11.56 -11.74
CA VAL A 72 -0.62 -11.46 -13.20
C VAL A 72 -0.11 -10.10 -13.67
N ALA A 73 -0.60 -9.00 -13.10
CA ALA A 73 -0.14 -7.65 -13.42
C ALA A 73 1.38 -7.50 -13.24
N ALA A 74 1.94 -8.05 -12.16
CA ALA A 74 3.39 -8.03 -11.93
C ALA A 74 4.17 -8.90 -12.93
N LYS A 75 3.58 -9.95 -13.52
CA LYS A 75 4.22 -10.71 -14.60
C LYS A 75 4.19 -9.92 -15.90
N GLU A 76 3.02 -9.41 -16.28
CA GLU A 76 2.84 -8.58 -17.48
C GLU A 76 3.77 -7.37 -17.45
N LEU A 77 3.89 -6.68 -16.31
CA LEU A 77 4.76 -5.52 -16.16
C LEU A 77 6.25 -5.87 -16.26
N ARG A 78 6.66 -7.05 -15.77
CA ARG A 78 8.02 -7.55 -15.97
C ARG A 78 8.28 -7.85 -17.45
N GLU A 79 7.32 -8.44 -18.14
CA GLU A 79 7.42 -8.71 -19.58
C GLU A 79 7.47 -7.41 -20.39
N THR A 80 6.66 -6.39 -20.06
CA THR A 80 6.72 -5.09 -20.73
C THR A 80 8.04 -4.38 -20.47
N LEU A 81 8.58 -4.43 -19.25
CA LEU A 81 9.90 -3.88 -18.94
C LEU A 81 11.03 -4.62 -19.67
N ALA A 82 10.94 -5.95 -19.79
CA ALA A 82 11.92 -6.75 -20.53
C ALA A 82 11.84 -6.53 -22.06
N ALA A 83 10.65 -6.23 -22.57
CA ALA A 83 10.40 -5.97 -23.99
C ALA A 83 10.64 -4.49 -24.40
N ALA A 84 10.67 -3.57 -23.44
CA ALA A 84 10.89 -2.14 -23.66
C ALA A 84 12.26 -1.91 -24.31
N LYS A 85 12.25 -1.25 -25.48
CA LYS A 85 13.47 -0.93 -26.26
C LYS A 85 13.76 0.55 -26.28
N SER A 86 12.83 1.37 -25.78
CA SER A 86 12.95 2.80 -25.70
C SER A 86 12.90 3.28 -24.25
N PRO A 87 13.57 4.42 -23.93
CA PRO A 87 13.49 5.02 -22.60
C PRO A 87 12.05 5.44 -22.25
N GLU A 88 11.26 5.85 -23.25
CA GLU A 88 9.85 6.25 -23.07
C GLU A 88 8.98 5.06 -22.62
N GLU A 89 9.18 3.86 -23.19
CA GLU A 89 8.47 2.65 -22.75
C GLU A 89 8.88 2.22 -21.34
N PHE A 90 10.15 2.42 -20.98
CA PHE A 90 10.63 2.14 -19.62
C PHE A 90 10.03 3.11 -18.59
N GLU A 91 9.99 4.41 -18.90
CA GLU A 91 9.34 5.43 -18.06
C GLU A 91 7.83 5.18 -17.93
N ALA A 92 7.16 4.79 -19.02
CA ALA A 92 5.75 4.43 -18.95
C ALA A 92 5.51 3.20 -18.07
N ALA A 93 6.35 2.17 -18.19
CA ALA A 93 6.23 0.97 -17.36
C ALA A 93 6.57 1.25 -15.89
N SER A 94 7.56 2.09 -15.59
CA SER A 94 7.89 2.48 -14.21
C SER A 94 6.77 3.33 -13.59
N ALA A 95 6.13 4.22 -14.35
CA ALA A 95 4.95 4.95 -13.91
C ALA A 95 3.77 4.01 -13.58
N ARG A 96 3.63 2.90 -14.30
CA ARG A 96 2.63 1.86 -13.96
C ARG A 96 2.97 1.10 -12.69
N VAL A 97 4.25 0.86 -12.41
CA VAL A 97 4.67 0.27 -11.11
C VAL A 97 4.23 1.20 -9.98
N THR A 98 4.58 2.49 -10.06
CA THR A 98 4.29 3.46 -9.00
C THR A 98 2.78 3.65 -8.83
N GLU A 99 2.01 3.67 -9.92
CA GLU A 99 0.54 3.70 -9.87
C GLU A 99 0.00 2.50 -9.08
N LEU A 100 0.42 1.27 -9.40
CA LEU A 100 -0.01 0.06 -8.69
C LEU A 100 0.41 0.04 -7.21
N GLU A 101 1.61 0.52 -6.89
CA GLU A 101 2.06 0.65 -5.50
C GLU A 101 1.20 1.66 -4.73
N THR A 102 0.83 2.77 -5.36
CA THR A 102 -0.03 3.77 -4.73
C THR A 102 -1.45 3.26 -4.51
N GLU A 103 -2.02 2.52 -5.46
CA GLU A 103 -3.33 1.89 -5.36
C GLU A 103 -3.35 0.86 -4.22
N LEU A 104 -2.37 -0.04 -4.19
CA LEU A 104 -2.26 -1.07 -3.16
C LEU A 104 -2.10 -0.44 -1.77
N HIS A 105 -1.34 0.65 -1.66
CA HIS A 105 -1.22 1.38 -0.40
C HIS A 105 -2.56 2.00 0.03
N ARG A 106 -3.35 2.58 -0.89
CA ARG A 106 -4.69 3.10 -0.58
C ARG A 106 -5.64 2.00 -0.10
N GLU A 107 -5.62 0.83 -0.75
CA GLU A 107 -6.43 -0.32 -0.32
C GLU A 107 -6.05 -0.81 1.07
N ARG A 108 -4.75 -0.86 1.38
CA ARG A 108 -4.26 -1.20 2.72
C ARG A 108 -4.76 -0.20 3.77
N LEU A 109 -4.65 1.10 3.49
CA LEU A 109 -5.15 2.14 4.39
C LEU A 109 -6.66 2.01 4.61
N ALA A 110 -7.44 1.78 3.55
CA ALA A 110 -8.88 1.59 3.68
C ALA A 110 -9.21 0.44 4.65
N ARG A 111 -8.53 -0.70 4.54
CA ARG A 111 -8.71 -1.84 5.45
C ARG A 111 -8.26 -1.53 6.88
N THR A 112 -7.11 -0.89 7.05
CA THR A 112 -6.58 -0.47 8.36
C THR A 112 -7.57 0.40 9.12
N TYR A 113 -8.20 1.35 8.41
CA TYR A 113 -9.19 2.27 8.98
C TYR A 113 -10.65 1.78 8.86
N GLN A 114 -10.86 0.51 8.49
CA GLN A 114 -12.19 -0.12 8.39
C GLN A 114 -13.14 0.63 7.44
N LEU A 115 -12.58 1.24 6.40
CA LEU A 115 -13.33 1.86 5.32
C LEU A 115 -13.77 0.80 4.30
N PRO A 116 -14.98 0.92 3.75
CA PRO A 116 -15.38 0.11 2.59
C PRO A 116 -14.41 0.25 1.40
N ASP A 117 -14.13 -0.85 0.70
CA ASP A 117 -13.14 -0.90 -0.39
C ASP A 117 -13.36 0.15 -1.50
N PHE A 118 -14.61 0.47 -1.80
CA PHE A 118 -14.91 1.49 -2.83
C PHE A 118 -14.40 2.89 -2.45
N LEU A 119 -14.13 3.16 -1.17
CA LEU A 119 -13.53 4.40 -0.68
C LEU A 119 -12.00 4.40 -0.78
N ALA A 120 -11.34 3.26 -0.98
CA ALA A 120 -9.88 3.24 -1.17
C ALA A 120 -9.46 4.14 -2.34
N SER A 121 -10.21 4.11 -3.45
CA SER A 121 -10.00 4.99 -4.62
C SER A 121 -10.15 6.48 -4.33
N ARG A 122 -10.78 6.85 -3.20
CA ARG A 122 -11.01 8.24 -2.79
C ARG A 122 -9.97 8.79 -1.85
N ILE A 123 -9.07 7.95 -1.33
CA ILE A 123 -7.97 8.38 -0.48
C ILE A 123 -7.00 9.22 -1.32
N THR A 124 -6.89 10.50 -0.97
CA THR A 124 -6.07 11.50 -1.63
C THR A 124 -4.77 11.74 -0.87
N GLY A 125 -3.76 12.27 -1.57
CA GLY A 125 -2.43 12.56 -1.01
C GLY A 125 -1.32 12.13 -1.95
N GLU A 126 -0.27 12.94 -2.02
CA GLU A 126 0.94 12.66 -2.82
C GLU A 126 1.94 11.85 -1.99
N THR A 127 1.97 12.08 -0.69
CA THR A 127 2.80 11.32 0.25
C THR A 127 2.04 10.21 0.96
N GLU A 128 2.76 9.27 1.56
CA GLU A 128 2.19 8.23 2.43
C GLU A 128 1.47 8.85 3.63
N GLU A 129 2.09 9.83 4.30
CA GLU A 129 1.51 10.49 5.47
C GLU A 129 0.23 11.28 5.16
N GLU A 130 0.16 11.93 3.99
CA GLU A 130 -1.05 12.64 3.56
C GLU A 130 -2.20 11.67 3.31
N ARG A 131 -1.92 10.53 2.66
CA ARG A 131 -2.92 9.48 2.41
C ARG A 131 -3.43 8.87 3.72
N GLU A 132 -2.55 8.66 4.68
CA GLU A 132 -2.93 8.15 5.99
C GLU A 132 -3.85 9.12 6.73
N LYS A 133 -3.51 10.41 6.75
CA LYS A 133 -4.36 11.45 7.36
C LYS A 133 -5.72 11.56 6.67
N ASP A 134 -5.76 11.48 5.35
CA ASP A 134 -7.02 11.52 4.60
C ASP A 134 -7.87 10.27 4.87
N ALA A 135 -7.25 9.08 4.88
CA ALA A 135 -7.94 7.83 5.24
C ALA A 135 -8.51 7.89 6.67
N GLN A 136 -7.73 8.43 7.62
CA GLN A 136 -8.20 8.65 8.98
C GLN A 136 -9.39 9.62 9.02
N ALA A 137 -9.30 10.76 8.33
CA ALA A 137 -10.38 11.74 8.27
C ALA A 137 -11.67 11.16 7.64
N LEU A 138 -11.53 10.36 6.58
CA LEU A 138 -12.63 9.63 5.96
C LEU A 138 -13.27 8.64 6.93
N ALA A 139 -12.47 7.91 7.70
CA ALA A 139 -12.96 6.95 8.68
C ALA A 139 -13.69 7.64 9.84
N GLU A 140 -13.14 8.75 10.34
CA GLU A 140 -13.81 9.59 11.33
C GLU A 140 -15.15 10.10 10.79
N ALA A 141 -15.21 10.61 9.56
CA ALA A 141 -16.44 11.12 8.97
C ALA A 141 -17.49 10.02 8.72
N PHE A 142 -17.06 8.82 8.32
CA PHE A 142 -17.94 7.69 8.07
C PHE A 142 -18.51 7.13 9.38
N ASN A 143 -17.67 7.00 10.41
CA ASN A 143 -18.05 6.44 11.70
C ASN A 143 -18.75 7.46 12.61
N ALA A 144 -18.46 8.76 12.49
CA ALA A 144 -19.12 9.81 13.27
C ALA A 144 -20.61 9.98 12.93
N ARG A 145 -21.12 9.43 11.83
CA ARG A 145 -22.56 9.42 11.52
C ARG A 145 -23.41 8.59 12.48
N THR A 146 -22.82 7.98 13.49
CA THR A 146 -23.57 7.37 14.60
C THR A 146 -23.98 8.38 15.69
N VAL A 147 -23.79 9.70 15.53
CA VAL A 147 -24.51 10.66 16.38
C VAL A 147 -26.00 10.33 16.24
N PRO A 148 -26.70 9.93 17.31
CA PRO A 148 -28.10 9.60 17.21
C PRO A 148 -28.80 10.86 16.73
N VAL A 149 -29.24 10.85 15.46
CA VAL A 149 -30.24 11.78 14.95
C VAL A 149 -31.36 11.67 15.97
N GLY A 150 -31.55 12.74 16.75
CA GLY A 150 -32.34 12.72 17.97
C GLY A 150 -33.61 11.92 17.73
N ARG A 151 -33.83 10.90 18.56
CA ARG A 151 -34.87 9.87 18.38
C ARG A 151 -36.19 10.56 18.09
N GLY A 152 -36.47 10.76 16.79
CA GLY A 152 -37.65 11.43 16.29
C GLY A 152 -38.77 10.44 16.41
N GLY A 153 -39.30 10.29 17.61
CA GLY A 153 -40.32 9.32 17.93
C GLY A 153 -40.72 9.51 19.37
N LEU A 154 -42.03 9.73 19.58
CA LEU A 154 -42.64 9.50 20.88
C LEU A 154 -42.28 8.08 21.28
N ASP A 155 -41.53 7.93 22.37
CA ASP A 155 -41.26 6.61 22.94
C ASP A 155 -42.61 5.98 23.29
N PRO A 156 -43.01 4.83 22.69
CA PRO A 156 -44.29 4.20 23.01
C PRO A 156 -44.35 3.69 24.46
N SER A 157 -43.21 3.72 25.17
CA SER A 157 -43.09 3.46 26.61
C SER A 157 -43.32 4.71 27.47
N ALA A 158 -43.26 5.90 26.86
CA ALA A 158 -43.54 7.15 27.57
C ALA A 158 -45.04 7.31 27.79
N GLU A 159 -45.41 7.85 28.94
CA GLU A 159 -46.80 8.11 29.27
C GLU A 159 -47.49 8.95 28.16
N GLU A 160 -48.71 8.57 27.81
CA GLU A 160 -49.49 9.25 26.78
C GLU A 160 -49.55 10.75 27.04
N SER A 161 -49.05 11.54 26.09
CA SER A 161 -49.21 12.98 26.15
C SER A 161 -50.70 13.33 26.12
N PRO A 162 -51.18 14.25 26.97
CA PRO A 162 -52.60 14.55 27.06
C PRO A 162 -53.12 15.04 25.71
N SER A 163 -54.23 14.48 25.23
CA SER A 163 -54.82 14.83 23.93
C SER A 163 -55.49 16.21 23.91
N ASP A 164 -55.70 16.82 25.09
CA ASP A 164 -56.22 18.17 25.22
C ASP A 164 -55.10 19.21 24.98
N PRO A 165 -55.21 20.08 23.95
CA PRO A 165 -54.20 21.09 23.65
C PRO A 165 -53.99 22.08 24.81
N ALA A 166 -55.01 22.33 25.64
CA ALA A 166 -54.88 23.22 26.79
C ALA A 166 -54.03 22.60 27.91
N ALA A 167 -54.12 21.28 28.10
CA ALA A 167 -53.29 20.54 29.04
C ALA A 167 -51.83 20.47 28.58
N LEU A 168 -51.59 20.23 27.28
CA LEU A 168 -50.25 20.27 26.69
C LEU A 168 -49.57 21.64 26.87
N ALA A 169 -50.31 22.73 26.65
CA ALA A 169 -49.78 24.09 26.78
C ALA A 169 -49.41 24.49 28.22
N ARG A 170 -49.82 23.71 29.24
CA ARG A 170 -49.43 23.90 30.64
C ARG A 170 -48.15 23.15 30.99
N LEU A 171 -47.82 22.10 30.24
CA LEU A 171 -46.61 21.29 30.44
C LEU A 171 -45.34 21.99 29.93
N VAL A 172 -45.50 22.95 29.01
CA VAL A 172 -44.39 23.76 28.49
C VAL A 172 -44.08 24.91 29.47
N PRO A 173 -42.88 24.96 30.07
CA PRO A 173 -42.52 26.03 31.00
C PRO A 173 -42.48 27.37 30.26
N ARG A 174 -43.39 28.28 30.61
CA ARG A 174 -43.37 29.65 30.11
C ARG A 174 -42.25 30.40 30.82
N GLY A 175 -41.11 30.56 30.14
CA GLY A 175 -40.04 31.45 30.60
C GLY A 175 -40.62 32.84 30.85
N ARG A 176 -40.56 33.30 32.11
CA ARG A 176 -40.91 34.68 32.45
C ARG A 176 -39.91 35.59 31.74
N ARG A 177 -40.42 36.46 30.88
CA ARG A 177 -39.69 37.65 30.42
C ARG A 177 -39.78 38.73 31.49
#